data_AF-A0A358XMK4-F1
#
_entry.id   AF-A0A358XMK4-F1
#
_cell.length_a   1.000
_cell.length_b   1.000
_cell.length_c   1.000
_cell.angle_alpha   90.00
_cell.angle_beta   90.00
_cell.angle_gamma   90.00
#
_symmetry.space_group_name_H-M   'P 1'
#
loop_
_entity.id
_entity.type
_entity.pdbx_description
1 polymer ?
#
loop_
_entity_poly.entity_id
_entity_poly.type
_entity_poly.pdbx_seq_one_letter_code
_entity_poly.pdbx_strand_id
1 'polypeptide(L)'
;MNIRGLNSFSGASIAPLIVVDNFPYEGSLDQINPNDVESVTLLKDAAATSIWGARAGNGVIVITTKKASNGFQATFSSNWTFQAPEDLYYTPVVKATDAIDVEMMLFDKGYYNNLFTNPLSLRKIIPSPVVNMLQKAKTGVISH
;
A
#
# COMPACT_ATOMS: atom_id res chain seq x y z
N MET A 1 -10.89 1.70 -5.57
CA MET A 1 -11.00 0.34 -4.99
C MET A 1 -10.68 -0.68 -6.07
N ASN A 2 -9.56 -1.41 -5.97
CA ASN A 2 -9.15 -2.41 -6.96
C ASN A 2 -9.55 -3.81 -6.51
N ILE A 3 -10.40 -4.46 -7.30
CA ILE A 3 -10.81 -5.84 -7.07
C ILE A 3 -10.23 -6.68 -8.20
N ARG A 4 -9.20 -7.46 -7.82
CA ARG A 4 -8.40 -8.44 -8.60
C ARG A 4 -7.08 -7.86 -9.12
N GLY A 5 -6.02 -8.62 -8.85
CA GLY A 5 -4.62 -8.19 -8.90
C GLY A 5 -4.18 -7.54 -10.21
N LEU A 6 -3.17 -6.67 -10.07
CA LEU A 6 -2.51 -5.94 -11.14
C LEU A 6 -2.08 -6.89 -12.27
N ASN A 7 -2.82 -6.90 -13.38
CA ASN A 7 -2.40 -7.49 -14.66
C ASN A 7 -2.87 -6.63 -15.85
N SER A 8 -2.85 -5.29 -15.72
CA SER A 8 -3.10 -4.45 -16.89
C SER A 8 -2.17 -3.25 -16.90
N PHE A 9 -1.27 -3.27 -17.88
CA PHE A 9 -0.26 -2.26 -18.16
C PHE A 9 -0.84 -1.06 -18.94
N SER A 10 -2.17 -0.89 -18.97
CA SER A 10 -2.85 0.29 -19.49
C SER A 10 -4.11 0.56 -18.66
N GLY A 11 -4.05 1.61 -17.82
CA GLY A 11 -5.07 1.96 -16.83
C GLY A 11 -6.43 2.44 -17.37
N ALA A 12 -6.84 1.99 -18.56
CA ALA A 12 -8.07 2.44 -19.22
C ALA A 12 -9.13 1.34 -19.44
N SER A 13 -8.80 0.05 -19.26
CA SER A 13 -9.65 -1.04 -19.81
C SER A 13 -10.24 -2.03 -18.81
N ILE A 14 -10.06 -1.84 -17.49
CA ILE A 14 -10.65 -2.72 -16.45
C ILE A 14 -11.43 -1.92 -15.38
N ALA A 15 -11.92 -0.73 -15.72
CA ALA A 15 -12.88 -0.06 -14.86
C ALA A 15 -14.24 -0.75 -15.00
N PRO A 16 -14.91 -1.16 -13.90
CA PRO A 16 -16.31 -1.58 -13.96
C PRO A 16 -17.18 -0.40 -14.41
N LEU A 17 -18.29 -0.69 -15.09
CA LEU A 17 -19.24 0.35 -15.48
C LEU A 17 -19.94 0.88 -14.22
N ILE A 18 -19.90 2.19 -14.00
CA ILE A 18 -20.61 2.85 -12.91
C ILE A 18 -21.94 3.34 -13.46
N VAL A 19 -23.03 3.05 -12.75
CA VAL A 19 -24.37 3.52 -13.07
C VAL A 19 -24.88 4.29 -11.87
N VAL A 20 -25.21 5.57 -12.06
CA VAL A 20 -25.79 6.43 -11.03
C VAL A 20 -27.23 6.68 -11.41
N ASP A 21 -28.18 6.32 -10.54
CA ASP A 21 -29.63 6.53 -10.76
C ASP A 21 -30.13 6.06 -12.14
N ASN A 22 -29.67 4.88 -12.57
CA ASN A 22 -30.02 4.25 -13.85
C ASN A 22 -29.40 4.92 -15.10
N PHE A 23 -28.46 5.85 -14.91
CA PHE A 23 -27.66 6.44 -15.99
C PHE A 23 -26.21 5.98 -15.91
N PRO A 24 -25.60 5.55 -17.03
CA PRO A 24 -24.19 5.22 -17.06
C PRO A 24 -23.36 6.48 -16.79
N TYR A 25 -22.46 6.38 -15.81
CA TYR A 25 -21.56 7.45 -15.41
C TYR A 25 -20.13 7.03 -15.77
N GLU A 26 -19.47 7.83 -16.61
CA GLU A 26 -18.10 7.58 -17.07
C GLU A 26 -17.03 8.33 -16.25
N GLY A 27 -17.44 9.07 -15.20
CA GLY A 27 -16.54 9.78 -14.31
C GLY A 27 -15.95 8.91 -13.20
N SER A 28 -14.95 9.42 -12.48
CA SER A 28 -14.38 8.72 -11.32
C SER A 28 -15.38 8.70 -10.15
N LEU A 29 -15.44 7.58 -9.43
CA LEU A 29 -16.22 7.44 -8.18
C LEU A 29 -15.89 8.52 -7.15
N ASP A 30 -14.70 9.10 -7.22
CA ASP A 30 -14.22 10.15 -6.31
C ASP A 30 -14.99 11.46 -6.43
N GLN A 31 -15.73 11.66 -7.53
CA GLN A 31 -16.57 12.84 -7.75
C GLN A 31 -17.95 12.72 -7.10
N ILE A 32 -18.32 11.52 -6.62
CA ILE A 32 -19.60 11.28 -5.96
C ILE A 32 -19.41 11.49 -4.46
N ASN A 33 -20.14 12.46 -3.91
CA ASN A 33 -20.16 12.69 -2.47
C ASN A 33 -20.81 11.49 -1.76
N PRO A 34 -20.11 10.78 -0.85
CA PRO A 34 -20.66 9.63 -0.16
C PRO A 34 -21.89 9.96 0.71
N ASN A 35 -22.08 11.23 1.10
CA ASN A 35 -23.26 11.65 1.85
C ASN A 35 -24.56 11.55 1.03
N ASP A 36 -24.46 11.64 -0.29
CA ASP A 36 -25.59 11.61 -1.21
C ASP A 36 -25.92 10.20 -1.71
N VAL A 37 -25.08 9.21 -1.37
CA VAL A 37 -25.28 7.81 -1.73
C VAL A 37 -26.26 7.15 -0.75
N GLU A 38 -27.34 6.59 -1.30
CA GLU A 38 -28.32 5.78 -0.55
C GLU A 38 -27.85 4.33 -0.45
N SER A 39 -27.49 3.72 -1.57
CA SER A 39 -27.01 2.35 -1.62
C SER A 39 -26.06 2.11 -2.79
N VAL A 40 -25.14 1.15 -2.59
CA VAL A 40 -24.21 0.69 -3.62
C VAL A 40 -24.45 -0.80 -3.83
N THR A 41 -24.89 -1.16 -5.03
CA THR A 41 -25.11 -2.55 -5.44
C THR A 41 -24.08 -2.94 -6.48
N LEU A 42 -23.31 -3.99 -6.20
CA LEU A 42 -22.31 -4.51 -7.13
C LEU A 42 -22.86 -5.76 -7.84
N LEU A 43 -23.12 -5.62 -9.13
CA LEU A 43 -23.58 -6.71 -9.98
C LEU A 43 -22.38 -7.39 -10.64
N LYS A 44 -22.13 -8.65 -10.22
CA LYS A 44 -21.03 -9.49 -10.72
C LYS A 44 -21.50 -10.61 -11.66
N ASP A 45 -22.78 -10.97 -11.59
CA ASP A 45 -23.33 -12.08 -12.34
C ASP A 45 -23.78 -11.65 -13.74
N ALA A 46 -23.44 -12.48 -14.73
CA ALA A 46 -23.67 -12.24 -16.16
C ALA A 46 -25.13 -11.89 -16.50
N ALA A 47 -26.09 -12.47 -15.76
CA ALA A 47 -27.52 -12.22 -15.93
C ALA A 47 -27.90 -10.77 -15.59
N ALA A 48 -27.37 -10.22 -14.49
CA ALA A 48 -27.67 -8.86 -14.04
C ALA A 48 -26.87 -7.80 -14.82
N THR A 49 -25.70 -8.15 -15.35
CA THR A 49 -24.88 -7.28 -16.19
C THR A 49 -25.37 -7.21 -17.64
N SER A 50 -26.15 -8.20 -18.12
CA SER A 50 -26.63 -8.27 -19.51
C SER A 50 -27.49 -7.07 -19.94
N ILE A 51 -28.16 -6.41 -18.98
CA ILE A 51 -28.97 -5.20 -19.21
C ILE A 51 -28.10 -4.04 -19.73
N TRP A 52 -26.82 -4.00 -19.37
CA TRP A 52 -25.92 -2.88 -19.63
C TRP A 52 -24.90 -3.15 -20.76
N GLY A 53 -25.05 -4.27 -21.49
CA GLY A 53 -24.30 -4.58 -22.71
C GLY A 53 -22.81 -4.88 -22.52
N ALA A 54 -22.02 -4.76 -23.60
CA ALA A 54 -20.60 -5.18 -23.64
C ALA A 54 -19.69 -4.48 -22.61
N ARG A 55 -20.06 -3.27 -22.16
CA ARG A 55 -19.32 -2.51 -21.14
C ARG A 55 -19.48 -3.06 -19.72
N ALA A 56 -20.47 -3.92 -19.51
CA ALA A 56 -20.76 -4.58 -18.24
C ALA A 56 -19.90 -5.85 -18.01
N GLY A 57 -19.07 -6.24 -18.97
CA GLY A 57 -18.22 -7.43 -18.89
C GLY A 57 -17.20 -7.41 -17.75
N ASN A 58 -16.84 -6.21 -17.26
CA ASN A 58 -15.95 -6.02 -16.11
C ASN A 58 -16.72 -5.87 -14.77
N GLY A 59 -18.05 -6.03 -14.78
CA GLY A 59 -18.95 -5.80 -13.64
C GLY A 59 -19.63 -4.43 -13.67
N VAL A 60 -20.77 -4.31 -12.99
CA VAL A 60 -21.55 -3.06 -12.91
C VAL A 60 -21.70 -2.64 -11.46
N ILE A 61 -21.33 -1.40 -11.15
CA ILE A 61 -21.58 -0.77 -9.86
C ILE A 61 -22.79 0.14 -10.04
N VAL A 62 -23.91 -0.23 -9.41
CA VAL A 62 -25.11 0.61 -9.37
C VAL A 62 -25.10 1.41 -8.08
N ILE A 63 -25.13 2.73 -8.21
CA ILE A 63 -25.22 3.69 -7.13
C ILE A 63 -26.60 4.33 -7.21
N THR A 64 -27.35 4.25 -6.11
CA THR A 64 -28.61 4.95 -5.96
C THR A 64 -28.37 6.15 -5.06
N THR A 65 -28.78 7.34 -5.50
CA THR A 65 -28.67 8.56 -4.68
C THR A 65 -29.89 8.75 -3.78
N LYS A 66 -29.68 9.41 -2.64
CA LYS A 66 -30.75 9.73 -1.69
C LYS A 66 -31.75 10.68 -2.34
N LYS A 67 -32.99 10.22 -2.52
CA LYS A 67 -34.10 11.08 -2.97
C LYS A 67 -34.66 11.88 -1.80
N ALA A 68 -35.11 13.10 -2.08
CA ALA A 68 -35.79 13.92 -1.09
C ALA A 68 -37.04 13.19 -0.58
N SER A 69 -37.06 12.86 0.71
CA SER A 69 -38.25 12.41 1.41
C SER A 69 -39.22 13.58 1.54
N ASN A 70 -40.54 13.33 1.46
CA ASN A 70 -41.59 14.33 1.68
C ASN A 70 -41.65 14.77 3.17
N GLY A 71 -40.58 15.39 3.65
CA GLY A 71 -40.41 15.87 5.02
C GLY A 71 -39.05 16.54 5.19
N PHE A 72 -39.00 17.59 6.02
CA PHE A 72 -37.76 18.31 6.31
C PHE A 72 -36.75 17.36 6.98
N GLN A 73 -35.68 16.99 6.26
CA GLN A 73 -34.59 16.15 6.77
C GLN A 73 -33.29 16.95 6.79
N ALA A 74 -32.91 17.43 7.96
CA ALA A 74 -31.62 18.07 8.19
C ALA A 74 -30.61 17.02 8.67
N THR A 75 -29.54 16.80 7.89
CA THR A 75 -28.43 15.94 8.30
C THR A 75 -27.25 16.82 8.69
N PHE A 76 -26.84 16.74 9.95
CA PHE A 76 -25.66 17.45 10.47
C PHE A 76 -24.53 16.45 10.69
N SER A 77 -23.44 16.61 9.94
CA SER A 77 -22.23 15.79 10.06
C SER A 77 -21.09 16.66 10.57
N SER A 78 -20.53 16.32 11.73
CA SER A 78 -19.36 17.00 12.30
C SER A 78 -18.21 15.99 12.44
N ASN A 79 -17.09 16.26 11.77
CA ASN A 79 -15.89 15.44 11.82
C ASN A 79 -14.78 16.26 12.47
N TRP A 80 -14.25 15.81 13.60
CA TRP A 80 -13.14 16.47 14.30
C TRP A 80 -11.95 15.52 14.28
N THR A 81 -10.88 15.89 13.59
CA THR A 81 -9.65 15.11 13.52
C THR A 81 -8.50 15.90 14.13
N PHE A 82 -7.98 15.41 15.26
CA PHE A 82 -6.75 15.91 15.85
C PHE A 82 -5.58 15.08 15.29
N GLN A 83 -4.83 15.66 14.35
CA GLN A 83 -3.58 15.08 13.87
C GLN A 83 -2.43 15.84 14.51
N ALA A 84 -1.62 15.16 15.32
CA ALA A 84 -0.34 15.72 15.76
C ALA A 84 0.54 15.91 14.51
N PRO A 85 1.28 17.03 14.39
CA PRO A 85 2.18 17.22 13.27
C PRO A 85 3.18 16.06 13.24
N GLU A 86 3.20 15.34 12.12
CA GLU A 86 4.21 14.34 11.86
C GLU A 86 5.55 15.08 11.74
N ASP A 87 6.50 14.73 12.60
CA ASP A 87 7.86 15.26 12.50
C ASP A 87 8.52 14.67 11.26
N LEU A 88 8.43 15.40 10.14
CA LEU A 88 9.03 15.03 8.85
C LEU A 88 10.57 14.95 8.92
N TYR A 89 11.19 15.39 10.02
CA TYR A 89 12.61 15.28 10.32
C TYR A 89 12.93 14.24 11.41
N TYR A 90 11.94 13.46 11.85
CA TYR A 90 12.17 12.24 12.63
C TYR A 90 12.82 11.20 11.72
N THR A 91 14.13 11.34 11.53
CA THR A 91 14.96 10.23 11.13
C THR A 91 15.13 9.37 12.38
N PRO A 92 14.60 8.15 12.46
CA PRO A 92 15.01 7.22 13.49
C PRO A 92 16.47 6.86 13.21
N VAL A 93 17.38 7.76 13.57
CA VAL A 93 18.80 7.47 13.65
C VAL A 93 18.94 6.55 14.85
N VAL A 94 18.98 5.25 14.56
CA VAL A 94 19.52 4.27 15.49
C VAL A 94 20.84 4.85 15.99
N LYS A 95 20.99 4.97 17.31
CA LYS A 95 22.24 5.49 17.86
C LYS A 95 23.37 4.63 17.33
N ALA A 96 24.52 5.23 17.03
CA ALA A 96 25.66 4.48 16.51
C ALA A 96 26.01 3.29 17.43
N THR A 97 25.82 3.44 18.75
CA THR A 97 25.95 2.36 19.75
C THR A 97 25.03 1.18 19.46
N ASP A 98 23.75 1.44 19.26
CA ASP A 98 22.73 0.40 19.09
C ASP A 98 22.92 -0.32 17.75
N ALA A 99 23.37 0.41 16.72
CA ALA A 99 23.73 -0.18 15.43
C ALA A 99 24.96 -1.09 15.53
N ILE A 100 26.00 -0.64 16.25
CA ILE A 100 27.21 -1.43 16.52
C ILE A 100 26.84 -2.70 17.30
N ASP A 101 25.99 -2.61 18.31
CA ASP A 101 25.53 -3.75 19.12
C ASP A 101 24.82 -4.81 18.29
N VAL A 102 23.93 -4.38 17.38
CA VAL A 102 23.25 -5.28 16.44
C VAL A 102 24.25 -5.93 15.48
N GLU A 103 25.20 -5.17 14.94
CA GLU A 103 26.22 -5.72 14.04
C GLU A 103 27.13 -6.74 14.75
N MET A 104 27.53 -6.48 16.00
CA MET A 104 28.26 -7.44 16.83
C MET A 104 27.45 -8.72 17.05
N MET A 105 26.17 -8.59 17.42
CA MET A 105 25.27 -9.73 17.61
C MET A 105 25.08 -10.56 16.32
N LEU A 106 24.92 -9.91 15.17
CA LEU A 106 24.78 -10.58 13.88
C LEU A 106 26.08 -11.29 13.47
N PHE A 107 27.23 -10.69 13.78
CA PHE A 107 28.54 -11.30 13.54
C PHE A 107 28.75 -12.55 14.39
N ASP A 108 28.41 -12.49 15.68
CA ASP A 108 28.48 -13.65 16.59
C ASP A 108 27.56 -14.79 16.16
N LYS A 109 26.37 -14.46 15.66
CA LYS A 109 25.44 -15.43 15.07
C LYS A 109 25.88 -15.99 13.72
N GLY A 110 27.00 -15.51 13.16
CA GLY A 110 27.55 -16.02 11.91
C GLY A 110 26.85 -15.53 10.65
N TYR A 111 26.05 -14.47 10.72
CA TYR A 111 25.33 -13.89 9.58
C TYR A 111 26.28 -13.50 8.43
N TYR A 112 27.50 -13.08 8.77
CA TYR A 112 28.53 -12.66 7.82
C TYR A 112 29.50 -13.77 7.39
N ASN A 113 29.37 -15.01 7.88
CA ASN A 113 30.31 -16.09 7.54
C ASN A 113 30.40 -16.33 6.02
N ASN A 114 29.26 -16.31 5.33
CA ASN A 114 29.19 -16.50 3.88
C ASN A 114 29.90 -15.38 3.08
N LEU A 115 30.01 -14.18 3.64
CA LEU A 115 30.73 -13.07 2.99
C LEU A 115 32.24 -13.31 2.95
N PHE A 116 32.77 -14.02 3.94
CA PHE A 116 34.20 -14.22 4.12
C PHE A 116 34.69 -15.56 3.61
N THR A 117 33.79 -16.51 3.37
CA THR A 117 34.12 -17.82 2.79
C THR A 117 33.99 -17.86 1.27
N ASN A 118 33.16 -16.99 0.66
CA ASN A 118 32.92 -17.00 -0.79
C ASN A 118 33.31 -15.66 -1.46
N PRO A 119 34.30 -15.64 -2.37
CA PRO A 119 34.79 -14.42 -3.00
C PRO A 119 33.76 -13.71 -3.91
N LEU A 120 32.66 -14.37 -4.28
CA LEU A 120 31.58 -13.76 -5.06
C LEU A 120 30.57 -12.97 -4.21
N SER A 121 30.55 -13.19 -2.89
CA SER A 121 29.58 -12.57 -1.98
C SER A 121 29.91 -11.10 -1.63
N LEU A 122 31.18 -10.72 -1.71
CA LEU A 122 31.66 -9.34 -1.50
C LEU A 122 31.21 -8.36 -2.60
N ARG A 123 30.77 -8.87 -3.76
CA ARG A 123 30.16 -8.04 -4.82
C ARG A 123 28.70 -7.66 -4.52
N LYS A 124 28.03 -8.39 -3.63
CA LYS A 124 26.60 -8.23 -3.34
C LYS A 124 26.34 -7.47 -2.03
N ILE A 125 27.26 -7.53 -1.07
CA ILE A 125 27.12 -6.92 0.25
C ILE A 125 28.47 -6.32 0.65
N ILE A 126 28.53 -5.00 0.86
CA ILE A 126 29.70 -4.31 1.41
C ILE A 126 29.54 -4.30 2.94
N PRO A 127 30.43 -4.97 3.70
CA PRO A 127 30.34 -4.97 5.17
C PRO A 127 30.66 -3.60 5.77
N SER A 128 29.95 -3.26 6.85
CA SER A 128 30.24 -2.10 7.70
C SER A 128 31.70 -2.14 8.22
N PRO A 129 32.35 -0.98 8.47
CA PRO A 129 33.69 -0.92 9.05
C PRO A 129 33.84 -1.74 10.34
N VAL A 130 32.79 -1.82 11.17
CA VAL A 130 32.77 -2.60 12.41
C VAL A 130 32.93 -4.09 12.12
N VAL A 131 32.17 -4.61 11.17
CA VAL A 131 32.21 -6.02 10.75
C VAL A 131 33.59 -6.39 10.20
N ASN A 132 34.24 -5.49 9.46
CA ASN A 132 35.62 -5.68 8.99
C ASN A 132 36.63 -5.74 10.15
N MET A 133 36.46 -4.90 11.17
CA MET A 133 37.30 -4.93 12.37
C MET A 133 37.13 -6.24 13.14
N LEU A 134 35.88 -6.69 13.35
CA LEU A 134 35.58 -7.96 14.01
C LEU A 134 36.15 -9.17 13.24
N GLN A 135 36.05 -9.17 11.91
CA GLN A 135 36.62 -10.21 11.08
C GLN A 135 38.15 -10.26 11.22
N LYS A 136 38.83 -9.11 11.14
CA LYS A 136 40.29 -9.02 11.29
C LYS A 136 40.76 -9.45 12.69
N ALA A 137 39.99 -9.14 13.73
CA ALA A 137 40.24 -9.61 15.09
C ALA A 137 40.11 -11.15 15.17
N LYS A 138 39.06 -11.72 14.57
CA LYS A 138 38.84 -13.19 14.51
C LYS A 138 39.91 -13.93 13.72
N THR A 139 40.43 -13.34 12.63
CA THR A 139 41.47 -13.94 11.79
C THR A 139 42.89 -13.70 12.30
N GLY A 140 43.06 -13.02 13.44
CA GLY A 140 44.37 -12.83 14.08
C GLY A 140 45.31 -11.86 13.37
N VAL A 141 44.79 -11.02 12.45
CA VAL A 141 45.60 -10.06 11.67
C VAL A 141 45.80 -8.74 12.44
N ILE A 142 45.13 -8.58 13.59
CA ILE A 142 45.34 -7.45 14.51
C ILE A 142 45.93 -8.02 15.81
N SER A 143 47.25 -8.09 15.90
CA SER A 143 47.94 -8.21 17.19
C SER A 143 48.35 -6.81 17.65
N HIS A 144 47.83 -6.42 18.81
CA HIS A 144 48.12 -5.22 19.62
C HIS A 144 48.24 -3.85 18.93
#